data_AF-A0A925AGV5-F1
#
_entry.id   AF-A0A925AGV5-F1
#
_cell.length_a   1.000
_cell.length_b   1.000
_cell.length_c   1.000
_cell.angle_alpha   90.00
_cell.angle_beta   90.00
_cell.angle_gamma   90.00
#
_symmetry.space_group_name_H-M   'P 1'
#
loop_
_entity.id
_entity.type
_entity.pdbx_description
1 polymer ?
#
loop_
_entity_poly.entity_id
_entity_poly.type
_entity_poly.pdbx_seq_one_letter_code
_entity_poly.pdbx_strand_id
1 'polypeptide(L)'
;MPNTQQNPTWFIDQLTLYQAANSSPEAIKRNFLIRIAEFELIVSDLRSKKGGDPVQHELILGRRGSGKSTLLRRIQIEIDEDAELAEQYIAINLAEEQASIYRLSDLWFEVLQELMVRLNSPIKLRDFDDFDNNQAYARYLYA
;
A
#
# COMPACT_ATOMS: atom_id res chain seq x y z
N MET A 1 -13.36 8.96 -33.82
CA MET A 1 -12.10 8.99 -33.05
C MET A 1 -12.33 9.95 -31.88
N PRO A 2 -12.39 9.51 -30.62
CA PRO A 2 -12.66 10.42 -29.53
C PRO A 2 -11.39 11.18 -29.14
N ASN A 3 -11.63 12.44 -28.79
CA ASN A 3 -10.73 13.58 -28.69
C ASN A 3 -9.75 13.44 -27.51
N THR A 4 -8.45 13.35 -27.79
CA THR A 4 -7.37 13.20 -26.79
C THR A 4 -6.97 14.51 -26.07
N GLN A 5 -7.76 15.59 -26.19
CA GLN A 5 -7.38 16.94 -25.76
C GLN A 5 -8.08 17.48 -24.50
N GLN A 6 -8.50 16.64 -23.55
CA GLN A 6 -9.14 17.11 -22.31
C GLN A 6 -8.44 16.70 -20.99
N ASN A 7 -7.21 16.20 -21.04
CA ASN A 7 -6.45 15.93 -19.82
C ASN A 7 -5.13 16.72 -19.81
N PRO A 8 -5.00 17.83 -19.06
CA PRO A 8 -3.81 18.68 -19.06
C PRO A 8 -2.55 17.97 -18.57
N THR A 9 -2.71 16.81 -17.93
CA THR A 9 -1.64 15.99 -17.36
C THR A 9 -1.28 14.80 -18.25
N TRP A 10 -1.84 14.66 -19.47
CA TRP A 10 -1.71 13.45 -20.30
C TRP A 10 -0.26 13.00 -20.58
N PHE A 11 0.67 13.96 -20.70
CA PHE A 11 2.08 13.67 -20.93
C PHE A 11 2.79 13.20 -19.65
N ILE A 12 2.42 13.77 -18.51
CA ILE A 12 2.89 13.32 -17.20
C ILE A 12 2.30 11.94 -16.89
N ASP A 13 1.02 11.69 -17.20
CA ASP A 13 0.36 10.37 -17.10
C ASP A 13 1.09 9.31 -17.95
N GLN A 14 1.61 9.70 -19.12
CA GLN A 14 2.41 8.83 -20.00
C GLN A 14 3.81 8.55 -19.43
N LEU A 15 4.38 9.47 -18.65
CA LEU A 15 5.67 9.31 -17.98
C LEU A 15 5.52 8.58 -16.62
N THR A 16 4.45 8.82 -15.87
CA THR A 16 4.10 8.15 -14.60
C THR A 16 3.48 6.77 -14.82
N LEU A 17 3.11 6.41 -16.05
CA LEU A 17 2.80 5.04 -16.48
C LEU A 17 3.90 4.04 -16.07
N TYR A 18 5.15 4.52 -15.91
CA TYR A 18 6.28 3.73 -15.42
C TYR A 18 6.50 3.78 -13.91
N GLN A 19 5.78 4.63 -13.17
CA GLN A 19 5.81 4.74 -11.72
C GLN A 19 4.39 4.65 -11.15
N ALA A 20 3.92 3.41 -10.94
CA ALA A 20 2.59 3.14 -10.37
C ALA A 20 2.33 3.87 -9.03
N ALA A 21 3.39 4.24 -8.29
CA ALA A 21 3.30 4.98 -7.04
C ALA A 21 2.75 6.42 -7.19
N ASN A 22 2.92 7.06 -8.35
CA ASN A 22 2.59 8.48 -8.56
C ASN A 22 1.33 8.71 -9.44
N SER A 23 0.63 7.65 -9.83
CA SER A 23 -0.58 7.73 -10.68
C SER A 23 -1.86 7.79 -9.84
N SER A 24 -2.88 8.51 -10.32
CA SER A 24 -4.18 8.57 -9.63
C SER A 24 -4.88 7.19 -9.63
N PRO A 25 -5.76 6.91 -8.65
CA PRO A 25 -6.53 5.66 -8.61
C PRO A 25 -7.28 5.36 -9.92
N GLU A 26 -7.88 6.38 -10.53
CA GLU A 26 -8.64 6.26 -11.78
C GLU A 26 -7.72 5.93 -12.96
N ALA A 27 -6.55 6.56 -13.03
CA ALA A 27 -5.57 6.29 -14.07
C ALA A 27 -5.06 4.84 -13.99
N ILE A 28 -4.82 4.34 -12.78
CA ILE A 28 -4.39 2.96 -12.56
C ILE A 28 -5.50 1.99 -12.97
N LYS A 29 -6.75 2.19 -12.51
CA LYS A 29 -7.89 1.36 -12.90
C LYS A 29 -8.08 1.30 -14.42
N ARG A 30 -8.07 2.45 -15.09
CA ARG A 30 -8.26 2.55 -16.54
C ARG A 30 -7.18 1.80 -17.34
N ASN A 31 -5.94 1.83 -16.85
CA ASN A 31 -4.79 1.29 -17.57
C ASN A 31 -4.37 -0.10 -17.06
N PHE A 32 -5.15 -0.72 -16.17
CA PHE A 32 -4.88 -2.05 -15.62
C PHE A 32 -5.31 -3.15 -16.60
N LEU A 33 -4.43 -3.47 -17.55
CA LEU A 33 -4.72 -4.40 -18.65
C LEU A 33 -4.08 -5.79 -18.48
N ILE A 34 -3.14 -5.93 -17.54
CA ILE A 34 -2.42 -7.17 -17.26
C ILE A 34 -2.71 -7.64 -15.85
N ARG A 35 -2.61 -8.95 -15.61
CA ARG A 35 -2.83 -9.57 -14.29
C ARG A 35 -4.25 -9.42 -13.72
N ILE A 36 -5.24 -9.28 -14.61
CA ILE A 36 -6.66 -9.20 -14.23
C ILE A 36 -7.08 -10.47 -13.50
N ALA A 37 -6.69 -11.65 -13.99
CA ALA A 37 -7.03 -12.91 -13.36
C ALA A 37 -6.47 -13.01 -11.92
N GLU A 38 -5.21 -12.62 -11.71
CA GLU A 38 -4.61 -12.58 -10.37
C GLU A 38 -5.28 -11.53 -9.47
N PHE A 39 -5.62 -10.36 -10.01
CA PHE A 39 -6.36 -9.34 -9.27
C PHE A 39 -7.71 -9.87 -8.78
N GLU A 40 -8.52 -10.43 -9.67
CA GLU A 40 -9.85 -10.98 -9.33
C GLU A 40 -9.75 -12.12 -8.31
N LEU A 41 -8.78 -13.01 -8.47
CA LEU A 41 -8.54 -14.10 -7.52
C LEU A 41 -8.27 -13.53 -6.12
N ILE A 42 -7.31 -12.61 -5.99
CA ILE A 42 -6.89 -12.07 -4.69
C ILE A 42 -8.04 -11.28 -4.04
N VAL A 43 -8.75 -10.46 -4.82
CA VAL A 43 -9.87 -9.67 -4.30
C VAL A 43 -11.03 -10.58 -3.88
N SER A 44 -11.34 -11.61 -4.66
CA SER A 44 -12.38 -12.58 -4.26
C SER A 44 -12.02 -13.32 -2.96
N ASP A 45 -10.75 -13.71 -2.80
CA ASP A 45 -10.26 -14.34 -1.58
C ASP A 45 -10.37 -13.39 -0.38
N LEU A 46 -10.00 -12.11 -0.54
CA LEU A 46 -10.15 -11.09 0.50
C LEU A 46 -11.62 -10.91 0.94
N ARG A 47 -12.56 -10.88 -0.01
CA ARG A 47 -14.00 -10.77 0.29
C ARG A 47 -14.56 -12.02 0.99
N SER A 48 -13.99 -13.19 0.71
CA SER A 48 -14.49 -14.44 1.27
C SER A 48 -14.05 -14.70 2.72
N LYS A 49 -12.96 -14.05 3.16
CA LYS A 49 -12.36 -14.22 4.49
C LYS A 49 -13.24 -13.61 5.58
N LYS A 50 -13.35 -14.29 6.71
CA LYS A 50 -14.08 -13.84 7.91
C LYS A 50 -13.14 -13.61 9.08
N GLY A 51 -13.59 -12.79 10.05
CA GLY A 51 -12.89 -12.56 11.32
C GLY A 51 -12.77 -13.86 12.14
N GLY A 52 -11.70 -14.61 11.92
CA GLY A 52 -11.47 -15.93 12.52
C GLY A 52 -10.82 -16.93 11.57
N ASP A 53 -10.86 -16.67 10.26
CA ASP A 53 -10.14 -17.47 9.28
C ASP A 53 -8.63 -17.26 9.42
N PRO A 54 -7.80 -18.28 9.12
CA PRO A 54 -6.36 -18.14 9.17
C PRO A 54 -5.88 -17.12 8.12
N VAL A 55 -4.95 -16.26 8.55
CA VAL A 55 -4.30 -15.32 7.64
C VAL A 55 -3.29 -16.09 6.78
N GLN A 56 -3.48 -16.05 5.46
CA GLN A 56 -2.56 -16.63 4.48
C GLN A 56 -1.79 -15.52 3.76
N HIS A 57 -0.46 -15.65 3.71
CA HIS A 57 0.39 -14.77 2.92
C HIS A 57 0.34 -15.17 1.44
N GLU A 58 0.24 -14.17 0.58
CA GLU A 58 0.31 -14.33 -0.87
C GLU A 58 1.66 -13.85 -1.40
N LEU A 59 2.26 -14.62 -2.30
CA LEU A 59 3.55 -14.30 -2.92
C LEU A 59 3.39 -14.11 -4.42
N ILE A 60 3.56 -12.87 -4.90
CA ILE A 60 3.48 -12.54 -6.32
C ILE A 60 4.87 -12.61 -6.95
N LEU A 61 5.06 -13.55 -7.88
CA LEU A 61 6.33 -13.73 -8.60
C LEU A 61 6.26 -13.20 -10.04
N GLY A 62 7.39 -12.71 -10.54
CA GLY A 62 7.50 -12.22 -11.91
C GLY A 62 8.73 -11.33 -12.13
N ARG A 63 9.10 -11.16 -13.41
CA ARG A 63 10.26 -10.35 -13.82
C ARG A 63 10.09 -8.87 -13.43
N ARG A 64 11.20 -8.12 -13.40
CA ARG A 64 11.13 -6.64 -13.26
C ARG A 64 10.27 -6.06 -14.38
N GLY A 65 9.41 -5.10 -14.05
CA GLY A 65 8.48 -4.48 -15.01
C GLY A 65 7.26 -5.34 -15.36
N SER A 66 7.06 -6.52 -14.76
CA SER A 66 5.89 -7.37 -15.06
C SER A 66 4.57 -6.90 -14.42
N GLY A 67 4.48 -5.66 -13.95
CA GLY A 67 3.26 -5.12 -13.31
C GLY A 67 2.96 -5.61 -11.88
N LYS A 68 3.94 -6.11 -11.12
CA LYS A 68 3.71 -6.58 -9.74
C LYS A 68 3.29 -5.43 -8.81
N SER A 69 4.06 -4.34 -8.79
CA SER A 69 3.76 -3.16 -7.97
C SER A 69 2.45 -2.50 -8.42
N THR A 70 2.13 -2.56 -9.72
CA THR A 70 0.84 -2.10 -10.25
C THR A 70 -0.33 -2.95 -9.77
N LEU A 71 -0.18 -4.29 -9.70
CA LEU A 71 -1.19 -5.20 -9.13
C LEU A 71 -1.42 -4.89 -7.65
N LEU A 72 -0.37 -4.76 -6.85
CA LEU A 72 -0.49 -4.38 -5.43
C LEU A 72 -1.19 -3.03 -5.25
N ARG A 73 -0.84 -2.04 -6.08
CA ARG A 73 -1.49 -0.73 -6.05
C ARG A 73 -2.97 -0.80 -6.47
N ARG A 74 -3.31 -1.64 -7.45
CA ARG A 74 -4.70 -1.86 -7.87
C ARG A 74 -5.54 -2.56 -6.78
N ILE A 75 -4.95 -3.51 -6.04
CA ILE A 75 -5.56 -4.15 -4.86
C ILE A 75 -5.79 -3.13 -3.75
N GLN A 76 -4.79 -2.31 -3.44
CA GLN A 76 -4.94 -1.22 -2.48
C GLN A 76 -6.12 -0.31 -2.84
N ILE A 77 -6.20 0.13 -4.10
CA ILE A 77 -7.30 0.99 -4.57
C ILE A 77 -8.65 0.28 -4.38
N GLU A 78 -8.73 -1.02 -4.64
CA GLU A 78 -9.96 -1.78 -4.42
C GLU A 78 -10.35 -1.80 -2.94
N ILE A 79 -9.39 -2.04 -2.04
CA ILE A 79 -9.62 -2.02 -0.59
C ILE A 79 -10.06 -0.63 -0.12
N ASP A 80 -9.44 0.43 -0.63
CA ASP A 80 -9.69 1.80 -0.18
C ASP A 80 -11.04 2.34 -0.71
N GLU A 81 -11.52 1.90 -1.88
CA GLU A 81 -12.74 2.41 -2.53
C GLU A 81 -13.99 1.52 -2.34
N ASP A 82 -13.81 0.22 -2.12
CA ASP A 82 -14.93 -0.70 -1.88
C ASP A 82 -15.35 -0.66 -0.40
N ALA A 83 -16.60 -0.32 -0.14
CA ALA A 83 -17.10 -0.10 1.22
C ALA A 83 -17.04 -1.36 2.10
N GLU A 84 -17.25 -2.56 1.53
CA GLU A 84 -17.20 -3.82 2.28
C GLU A 84 -15.75 -4.16 2.66
N LEU A 85 -14.81 -4.00 1.72
CA LEU A 85 -13.40 -4.22 1.99
C LEU A 85 -12.81 -3.16 2.92
N ALA A 86 -13.18 -1.89 2.76
CA ALA A 86 -12.69 -0.78 3.58
C ALA A 86 -13.10 -0.90 5.05
N GLU A 87 -14.24 -1.54 5.34
CA GLU A 87 -14.68 -1.82 6.71
C GLU A 87 -13.81 -2.90 7.39
N GLN A 88 -13.28 -3.84 6.60
CA GLN A 88 -12.56 -5.01 7.11
C GLN A 88 -11.04 -4.86 7.05
N TYR A 89 -10.52 -4.09 6.09
CA TYR A 89 -9.10 -4.03 5.77
C TYR A 89 -8.59 -2.60 5.70
N ILE A 90 -7.34 -2.42 6.10
CA ILE A 90 -6.57 -1.20 5.87
C ILE A 90 -5.34 -1.60 5.07
N ALA A 91 -5.25 -1.13 3.82
CA ALA A 91 -4.14 -1.46 2.95
C ALA A 91 -2.92 -0.58 3.27
N ILE A 92 -1.82 -1.19 3.73
CA ILE A 92 -0.55 -0.50 4.00
C ILE A 92 0.40 -0.75 2.85
N ASN A 93 0.73 0.30 2.09
CA ASN A 93 1.64 0.22 0.94
C ASN A 93 3.02 0.76 1.31
N LEU A 94 3.94 -0.15 1.60
CA LEU A 94 5.34 0.18 1.89
C LEU A 94 6.10 0.45 0.59
N ALA A 95 7.10 1.32 0.65
CA ALA A 95 7.97 1.58 -0.50
C ALA A 95 8.80 0.33 -0.86
N GLU A 96 9.07 0.13 -2.17
CA GLU A 96 9.82 -1.04 -2.67
C GLU A 96 11.22 -1.17 -2.04
N GLU A 97 11.86 -0.03 -1.76
CA GLU A 97 13.15 0.05 -1.07
C GLU A 97 13.05 1.08 0.06
N GLN A 98 13.25 0.65 1.31
CA GLN A 98 13.31 1.53 2.47
C GLN A 98 14.69 1.45 3.13
N ALA A 99 15.53 2.44 2.87
CA ALA A 99 16.88 2.51 3.42
C ALA A 99 16.91 2.84 4.92
N SER A 100 15.79 3.28 5.51
CA SER A 100 15.68 3.66 6.93
C SER A 100 15.29 2.50 7.86
N ILE A 101 14.83 1.36 7.32
CA ILE A 101 14.38 0.23 8.14
C ILE A 101 15.56 -0.70 8.40
N TYR A 102 16.10 -0.64 9.61
CA TYR A 102 17.22 -1.50 10.05
C TYR A 102 16.79 -2.57 11.06
N ARG A 103 15.67 -2.34 11.75
CA ARG A 103 15.11 -3.19 12.79
C ARG A 103 13.63 -3.45 12.51
N LEU A 104 13.11 -4.55 13.06
CA LEU A 104 11.67 -4.85 13.00
C LEU A 104 10.83 -3.74 13.65
N SER A 105 11.35 -3.07 14.68
CA SER A 105 10.69 -1.90 15.30
C SER A 105 10.47 -0.77 14.30
N ASP A 106 11.45 -0.53 13.42
CA ASP A 106 11.42 0.57 12.45
C ASP A 106 10.31 0.30 11.42
N LEU A 107 10.17 -0.96 10.99
CA LEU A 107 9.05 -1.38 10.13
C LEU A 107 7.69 -1.11 10.78
N TRP A 108 7.51 -1.52 12.04
CA TRP A 108 6.26 -1.27 12.75
C TRP A 108 6.00 0.22 13.00
N PHE A 109 7.05 1.01 13.19
CA PHE A 109 6.93 2.45 13.32
C PHE A 109 6.43 3.10 12.01
N GLU A 110 6.97 2.70 10.86
CA GLU A 110 6.47 3.11 9.54
C GLU A 110 5.01 2.71 9.33
N VAL A 111 4.64 1.47 9.70
CA VAL A 111 3.25 1.00 9.63
C VAL A 111 2.33 1.83 10.52
N LEU A 112 2.75 2.14 11.76
CA LEU A 112 1.98 2.97 12.69
C LEU A 112 1.80 4.39 12.16
N GLN A 113 2.85 4.99 11.60
CA GLN A 113 2.76 6.32 10.98
C GLN A 113 1.75 6.33 9.82
N GLU A 114 1.78 5.34 8.93
CA GLU A 114 0.80 5.23 7.84
C GLU A 114 -0.62 5.01 8.38
N LEU A 115 -0.79 4.17 9.40
CA LEU A 115 -2.09 3.97 10.06
C LEU A 115 -2.62 5.25 10.69
N MET A 116 -1.78 6.05 11.34
CA MET A 116 -2.18 7.33 11.92
C MET A 116 -2.69 8.31 10.87
N VAL A 117 -2.02 8.39 9.71
CA VAL A 117 -2.45 9.22 8.58
C VAL A 117 -3.81 8.76 8.07
N ARG A 118 -3.99 7.44 7.87
CA ARG A 118 -5.23 6.86 7.34
C ARG A 118 -6.42 6.99 8.30
N LEU A 119 -6.19 6.78 9.58
CA LEU A 119 -7.23 6.85 10.61
C LEU A 119 -7.46 8.28 11.14
N ASN A 120 -6.69 9.25 10.63
CA ASN A 120 -6.69 10.64 11.10
C ASN A 120 -6.55 10.74 12.65
N SER A 121 -5.74 9.84 13.22
CA SER A 121 -5.56 9.70 14.67
C SER A 121 -4.13 10.13 15.04
N PRO A 122 -3.94 11.31 15.64
CA PRO A 122 -2.61 11.78 16.00
C PRO A 122 -2.13 11.05 17.28
N ILE A 123 -1.32 10.01 17.11
CA ILE A 123 -0.53 9.41 18.18
C ILE A 123 0.86 10.05 18.17
N LYS A 124 1.30 10.64 19.28
CA LYS A 124 2.65 11.20 19.37
C LYS A 124 3.64 10.10 19.76
N LEU A 125 4.30 9.52 18.78
CA LEU A 125 5.41 8.59 19.00
C LEU A 125 6.74 9.36 19.00
N ARG A 126 7.66 8.96 19.88
CA ARG A 126 9.06 9.42 19.86
C ARG A 126 9.91 8.49 19.00
N ASP A 127 10.81 9.06 18.21
CA ASP A 127 11.72 8.31 17.37
C ASP A 127 12.77 7.60 18.23
N PHE A 128 13.39 6.52 17.72
CA PHE A 128 14.52 5.90 18.41
C PHE A 128 15.66 6.89 18.67
N ASP A 129 15.91 7.81 17.74
CA ASP A 129 16.98 8.81 17.85
C ASP A 129 16.77 9.80 19.02
N ASP A 130 15.55 9.85 19.59
CA ASP A 130 15.25 10.60 20.82
C ASP A 130 15.80 9.92 22.10
N PHE A 131 16.42 8.74 21.99
CA PHE A 131 16.85 7.92 23.13
C PHE A 131 18.32 7.52 23.05
N ASP A 132 19.00 7.54 24.20
CA ASP A 132 20.44 7.21 24.30
C ASP A 132 20.76 5.76 23.96
N ASN A 133 19.81 4.84 24.14
CA ASN A 133 20.01 3.41 23.92
C ASN A 133 18.70 2.62 23.77
N ASN A 134 18.84 1.37 23.30
CA ASN A 134 17.73 0.43 23.13
C ASN A 134 16.93 0.16 24.41
N GLN A 135 17.57 0.17 25.59
CA GLN A 135 16.84 -0.09 26.85
C GLN A 135 15.91 1.08 27.20
N ALA A 136 16.35 2.32 27.00
CA ALA A 136 15.53 3.50 27.21
C ALA A 136 14.34 3.55 26.25
N TYR A 137 14.59 3.27 24.96
CA TYR A 137 13.54 3.18 23.95
C TYR A 137 12.53 2.06 24.25
N ALA A 138 13.01 0.86 24.59
CA ALA A 138 12.14 -0.25 24.95
C ALA A 138 11.26 0.08 26.16
N ARG A 139 11.82 0.70 27.21
CA ARG A 139 11.03 1.14 28.37
C ARG A 139 9.93 2.12 27.99
N TYR A 140 10.16 3.01 27.03
CA TYR A 140 9.12 3.92 26.55
C TYR A 140 7.98 3.19 25.82
N LEU A 141 8.28 2.16 25.03
CA LEU A 141 7.26 1.38 24.32
C LEU A 141 6.40 0.50 25.24
N TYR A 142 6.92 0.10 26.39
CA TYR A 142 6.23 -0.79 27.35
C TYR A 142 5.62 -0.06 28.56
N ALA A 143 5.80 1.26 28.68
CA ALA A 143 5.26 2.07 29.78
C ALA A 143 3.84 2.56 29.48
#